data_AF-A0A1J3K2G4-F1
#
_entry.id   AF-A0A1J3K2G4-F1
#
_cell.length_a   1.000
_cell.length_b   1.000
_cell.length_c   1.000
_cell.angle_alpha   90.00
_cell.angle_beta   90.00
_cell.angle_gamma   90.00
#
_symmetry.space_group_name_H-M   'P 1'
#
loop_
_entity.id
_entity.type
_entity.pdbx_description
1 polymer ?
#
loop_
_entity_poly.entity_id
_entity_poly.type
_entity_poly.pdbx_seq_one_letter_code
_entity_poly.pdbx_strand_id
1 'polypeptide(L)'
;SLCTEFEKFIESIDNIHELAFADNQEFPGVYALLFLNRRVRVIGYRLARAMGKLRSATQLERLQPLLKKFIGILEMEGLPSASQEPRPRISLDRSSIWLGMTSLLEFLEGPAFEEGILEPYPIFVDTVLNHISGDSPEFSLAVNCLKELFKTLGCKLWLRSTLSPSVMRNTLLGQCFHTRAEKIH
;
A
#
# COMPACT_ATOMS: atom_id res chain seq x y z
N SER A 1 -22.64 2.37 3.45
CA SER A 1 -22.37 0.94 3.72
C SER A 1 -21.89 0.79 5.15
N LEU A 2 -21.76 -0.43 5.68
CA LEU A 2 -21.21 -0.63 7.04
C LEU A 2 -19.83 0.03 7.22
N CYS A 3 -18.98 -0.01 6.19
CA CYS A 3 -17.68 0.67 6.23
C CYS A 3 -17.79 2.17 6.34
N THR A 4 -18.70 2.81 5.58
CA THR A 4 -18.91 4.25 5.71
C THR A 4 -19.37 4.64 7.11
N GLU A 5 -20.24 3.85 7.74
CA GLU A 5 -20.69 4.11 9.11
C GLU A 5 -19.56 3.91 10.13
N PHE A 6 -18.75 2.86 9.96
CA PHE A 6 -17.55 2.66 10.79
C PHE A 6 -16.55 3.81 10.65
N GLU A 7 -16.32 4.29 9.42
CA GLU A 7 -15.41 5.41 9.16
C GLU A 7 -15.89 6.70 9.86
N LYS A 8 -17.20 7.03 9.76
CA LYS A 8 -17.80 8.17 10.48
C LYS A 8 -17.69 8.02 11.99
N PHE A 9 -17.88 6.81 12.50
CA PHE A 9 -17.77 6.52 13.92
C PHE A 9 -16.35 6.79 14.43
N ILE A 10 -15.32 6.29 13.76
CA ILE A 10 -13.92 6.53 14.13
C ILE A 10 -13.58 8.03 14.07
N GLU A 11 -14.01 8.72 13.02
CA GLU A 11 -13.84 10.19 12.90
C GLU A 11 -14.51 10.93 14.06
N SER A 12 -15.74 10.56 14.43
CA SER A 12 -16.47 11.16 15.55
C SER A 12 -15.77 10.94 16.89
N ILE A 13 -15.27 9.73 17.15
CA ILE A 13 -14.54 9.44 18.39
C ILE A 13 -13.26 10.25 18.46
N ASP A 14 -12.52 10.35 17.35
CA ASP A 14 -11.28 11.10 17.31
C ASP A 14 -11.48 12.59 17.62
N ASN A 15 -12.54 13.19 17.07
CA ASN A 15 -12.86 14.60 17.30
C ASN A 15 -13.23 14.91 18.76
N ILE A 16 -13.75 13.94 19.51
CA ILE A 16 -14.16 14.12 20.91
C ILE A 16 -13.00 13.83 21.86
N HIS A 17 -12.23 12.78 21.58
CA HIS A 17 -11.30 12.20 22.55
C HIS A 17 -9.82 12.29 22.18
N GLU A 18 -9.47 12.74 20.96
CA GLU A 18 -8.11 12.67 20.41
C GLU A 18 -7.47 11.28 20.61
N LEU A 19 -7.76 10.33 19.70
CA LEU A 19 -7.30 8.96 19.85
C LEU A 19 -5.77 8.90 20.00
N ALA A 20 -5.34 8.29 21.10
CA ALA A 20 -3.96 8.03 21.49
C ALA A 20 -3.86 6.65 22.18
N PHE A 21 -2.66 6.08 22.22
CA PHE A 21 -2.42 4.79 22.88
C PHE A 21 -2.10 4.96 24.36
N ALA A 22 -2.51 3.98 25.16
CA ALA A 22 -1.91 3.74 26.45
C ALA A 22 -0.48 3.18 26.26
N ASP A 23 0.41 3.49 27.19
CA ASP A 23 1.81 3.08 27.10
C ASP A 23 1.96 1.55 27.02
N ASN A 24 2.98 1.08 26.26
CA ASN A 24 3.41 -0.31 26.14
C ASN A 24 2.40 -1.32 25.54
N GLN A 25 1.52 -0.91 24.62
CA GLN A 25 0.63 -1.84 23.90
C GLN A 25 0.84 -1.79 22.38
N GLU A 26 0.92 -2.97 21.75
CA GLU A 26 0.96 -3.11 20.29
C GLU A 26 -0.45 -3.31 19.72
N PHE A 27 -0.85 -2.43 18.80
CA PHE A 27 -2.16 -2.48 18.14
C PHE A 27 -2.01 -2.62 16.62
N PRO A 28 -1.71 -3.80 16.10
CA PRO A 28 -1.49 -3.99 14.66
C PRO A 28 -2.72 -3.66 13.80
N GLY A 29 -3.92 -3.68 14.38
CA GLY A 29 -5.15 -3.25 13.69
C GLY A 29 -5.15 -1.78 13.24
N VAL A 30 -4.29 -0.95 13.82
CA VAL A 30 -4.14 0.48 13.46
C VAL A 30 -3.70 0.65 12.02
N TYR A 31 -2.80 -0.21 11.54
CA TYR A 31 -2.34 -0.17 10.16
C TYR A 31 -3.45 -0.51 9.15
N ALA A 32 -4.52 -1.19 9.55
CA ALA A 32 -5.69 -1.40 8.69
C ALA A 32 -6.43 -0.09 8.38
N LEU A 33 -6.35 0.92 9.26
CA LEU A 33 -6.96 2.23 9.06
C LEU A 33 -6.31 3.01 7.90
N LEU A 34 -5.06 2.70 7.55
CA LEU A 34 -4.34 3.34 6.44
C LEU A 34 -5.03 3.09 5.09
N PHE A 35 -5.78 1.99 4.99
CA PHE A 35 -6.47 1.58 3.77
C PHE A 35 -7.88 2.15 3.67
N LEU A 36 -8.41 2.83 4.69
CA LEU A 36 -9.74 3.43 4.67
C LEU A 36 -9.73 4.79 3.96
N ASN A 37 -10.88 5.49 3.96
CA ASN A 37 -10.98 6.81 3.34
C ASN A 37 -9.95 7.83 3.90
N ARG A 38 -9.78 8.96 3.20
CA ARG A 38 -8.78 9.98 3.54
C ARG A 38 -8.81 10.43 5.00
N ARG A 39 -9.99 10.62 5.58
CA ARG A 39 -10.12 11.15 6.95
C ARG A 39 -9.64 10.13 7.97
N VAL A 40 -10.08 8.89 7.82
CA VAL A 40 -9.67 7.80 8.71
C VAL A 40 -8.20 7.43 8.52
N ARG A 41 -7.68 7.49 7.29
CA ARG A 41 -6.26 7.28 7.01
C ARG A 41 -5.37 8.28 7.76
N VAL A 42 -5.77 9.56 7.87
CA VAL A 42 -5.00 10.56 8.64
C VAL A 42 -4.92 10.19 10.12
N ILE A 43 -6.02 9.72 10.70
CA ILE A 43 -6.07 9.21 12.08
C ILE A 43 -5.15 8.00 12.21
N GLY A 44 -5.28 7.02 11.31
CA GLY A 44 -4.43 5.83 11.26
C GLY A 44 -2.95 6.15 11.15
N TYR A 45 -2.57 7.15 10.34
CA TYR A 45 -1.19 7.59 10.19
C TYR A 45 -0.64 8.21 11.48
N ARG A 46 -1.42 9.08 12.14
CA ARG A 46 -1.02 9.69 13.41
C ARG A 46 -0.81 8.63 14.49
N LEU A 47 -1.71 7.67 14.57
CA LEU A 47 -1.63 6.53 15.48
C LEU A 47 -0.41 5.65 15.16
N ALA A 48 -0.24 5.21 13.91
CA ALA A 48 0.92 4.41 13.50
C ALA A 48 2.24 5.12 13.82
N ARG A 49 2.32 6.44 13.63
CA ARG A 49 3.49 7.24 13.99
C ARG A 49 3.79 7.21 15.49
N ALA A 50 2.78 7.22 16.36
CA ALA A 50 2.97 7.09 17.80
C ALA A 50 3.50 5.71 18.20
N MET A 51 3.19 4.66 17.42
CA MET A 51 3.71 3.30 17.62
C MET A 51 5.15 3.12 17.10
N GLY A 52 5.67 4.07 16.32
CA GLY A 52 6.99 3.98 15.72
C GLY A 52 7.05 3.04 14.51
N LYS A 53 8.27 2.70 14.08
CA LYS A 53 8.48 1.84 12.91
C LYS A 53 8.39 0.36 13.24
N LEU A 54 7.89 -0.41 12.29
CA LEU A 54 7.89 -1.88 12.29
C LEU A 54 9.27 -2.40 11.88
N ARG A 55 9.91 -3.14 12.76
CA ARG A 55 11.30 -3.58 12.60
C ARG A 55 11.44 -5.01 12.13
N SER A 56 10.43 -5.86 12.39
CA SER A 56 10.44 -7.27 12.03
C SER A 56 9.15 -7.72 11.34
N ALA A 57 9.25 -8.79 10.55
CA ALA A 57 8.09 -9.40 9.88
C ALA A 57 7.02 -9.91 10.87
N THR A 58 7.42 -10.31 12.07
CA THR A 58 6.49 -10.76 13.13
C THR A 58 5.45 -9.69 13.50
N GLN A 59 5.82 -8.41 13.43
CA GLN A 59 4.88 -7.32 13.72
C GLN A 59 3.84 -7.14 12.60
N LEU A 60 4.11 -7.67 11.40
CA LEU A 60 3.18 -7.69 10.27
C LEU A 60 2.33 -8.96 10.21
N GLU A 61 2.62 -9.99 11.02
CA GLU A 61 1.97 -11.31 10.93
C GLU A 61 0.44 -11.22 10.94
N ARG A 62 -0.12 -10.39 11.83
CA ARG A 62 -1.58 -10.19 11.95
C ARG A 62 -2.20 -9.44 10.76
N LEU A 63 -1.40 -8.71 10.00
CA LEU A 63 -1.83 -8.00 8.79
C LEU A 63 -1.69 -8.86 7.52
N GLN A 64 -0.95 -9.97 7.56
CA GLN A 64 -0.70 -10.81 6.38
C GLN A 64 -1.98 -11.21 5.61
N PRO A 65 -3.08 -11.64 6.25
CA PRO A 65 -4.31 -11.96 5.52
C PRO A 65 -4.89 -10.78 4.74
N LEU A 66 -4.75 -9.56 5.29
CA LEU A 66 -5.21 -8.33 4.66
C LEU A 66 -4.29 -7.93 3.51
N LEU A 67 -2.97 -7.99 3.72
CA LEU A 67 -1.96 -7.70 2.70
C LEU A 67 -2.09 -8.62 1.50
N LYS A 68 -2.24 -9.93 1.73
CA LYS A 68 -2.50 -10.91 0.67
C LYS A 68 -3.71 -10.54 -0.18
N LYS A 69 -4.81 -10.13 0.46
CA LYS A 69 -6.03 -9.72 -0.25
C LYS A 69 -5.81 -8.45 -1.05
N PHE A 70 -5.13 -7.46 -0.48
CA PHE A 70 -4.86 -6.18 -1.14
C PHE A 70 -3.91 -6.30 -2.31
N ILE A 71 -2.79 -7.01 -2.15
CA ILE A 71 -1.84 -7.26 -3.24
C ILE A 71 -2.51 -8.06 -4.36
N GLY A 72 -3.33 -9.07 -4.03
CA GLY A 72 -4.12 -9.79 -5.03
C GLY A 72 -5.12 -8.90 -5.78
N ILE A 73 -5.76 -7.93 -5.10
CA ILE A 73 -6.61 -6.95 -5.80
C ILE A 73 -5.76 -6.11 -6.75
N LEU A 74 -4.61 -5.59 -6.32
CA LEU A 74 -3.73 -4.76 -7.15
C LEU A 74 -3.23 -5.53 -8.37
N GLU A 75 -2.85 -6.81 -8.23
CA GLU A 75 -2.35 -7.66 -9.31
C GLU A 75 -3.35 -7.87 -10.46
N MET A 76 -4.66 -7.93 -10.18
CA MET A 76 -5.69 -8.32 -11.15
C MET A 76 -5.92 -7.36 -12.35
N GLU A 77 -5.09 -6.33 -12.56
CA GLU A 77 -5.15 -5.50 -13.76
C GLU A 77 -4.65 -6.23 -15.01
N GLY A 78 -5.61 -6.86 -15.70
CA GLY A 78 -5.47 -7.50 -17.01
C GLY A 78 -6.74 -8.20 -17.50
N LEU A 79 -7.70 -8.49 -16.62
CA LEU A 79 -8.99 -9.10 -17.01
C LEU A 79 -10.11 -8.07 -17.03
N PRO A 80 -10.87 -7.93 -18.14
CA PRO A 80 -12.12 -7.20 -18.10
C PRO A 80 -12.98 -7.83 -17.00
N SER A 81 -13.67 -6.98 -16.25
CA SER A 81 -14.56 -7.35 -15.16
C SER A 81 -15.81 -8.08 -15.69
N ALA A 82 -15.61 -9.23 -16.34
CA ALA A 82 -16.66 -10.10 -16.82
C ALA A 82 -16.91 -11.17 -15.75
N SER A 83 -18.14 -11.17 -15.26
CA SER A 83 -18.78 -12.28 -14.55
C SER A 83 -18.14 -12.73 -13.24
N GLN A 84 -18.56 -12.14 -12.11
CA GLN A 84 -19.04 -12.89 -10.94
C GLN A 84 -20.02 -12.02 -10.13
N GLU A 85 -21.24 -12.55 -9.95
CA GLU A 85 -22.38 -12.18 -9.08
C GLU A 85 -22.39 -10.89 -8.23
N PRO A 86 -23.58 -10.26 -8.03
CA PRO A 86 -23.77 -9.07 -7.21
C PRO A 86 -23.77 -9.44 -5.71
N ARG A 87 -22.63 -9.90 -5.18
CA ARG A 87 -22.46 -10.00 -3.73
C ARG A 87 -22.17 -8.59 -3.21
N PRO A 88 -22.79 -8.16 -2.09
CA PRO A 88 -22.47 -6.90 -1.44
C PRO A 88 -21.12 -7.05 -0.74
N ARG A 89 -20.05 -7.16 -1.51
CA ARG A 89 -18.70 -7.09 -0.98
C ARG A 89 -18.48 -5.62 -0.65
N ILE A 90 -18.10 -5.37 0.60
CA ILE A 90 -17.41 -4.13 0.97
C ILE A 90 -16.24 -3.99 0.00
N SER A 91 -16.41 -3.15 -1.03
CA SER A 91 -15.37 -2.88 -2.02
C SER A 91 -14.62 -1.65 -1.57
N LEU A 92 -13.46 -1.86 -0.96
CA LEU A 92 -12.43 -0.82 -0.91
C LEU A 92 -12.01 -0.49 -2.34
N ASP A 93 -11.95 0.80 -2.66
CA ASP A 93 -11.46 1.25 -3.95
C ASP A 93 -9.95 0.99 -4.06
N ARG A 94 -9.51 0.64 -5.27
CA ARG A 94 -8.10 0.34 -5.57
C ARG A 94 -7.17 1.50 -5.17
N SER A 95 -7.63 2.73 -5.36
CA SER A 95 -6.91 3.94 -4.95
C SER A 95 -6.62 3.96 -3.45
N SER A 96 -7.58 3.61 -2.59
CA SER A 96 -7.32 3.53 -1.15
C SER A 96 -6.39 2.38 -0.79
N ILE A 97 -6.42 1.29 -1.55
CA ILE A 97 -5.44 0.19 -1.38
C ILE A 97 -4.03 0.68 -1.69
N TRP A 98 -3.82 1.35 -2.82
CA TRP A 98 -2.53 1.92 -3.18
C TRP A 98 -2.01 2.92 -2.15
N LEU A 99 -2.87 3.85 -1.71
CA LEU A 99 -2.52 4.84 -0.70
C LEU A 99 -2.20 4.20 0.65
N GLY A 100 -2.97 3.19 1.05
CA GLY A 100 -2.73 2.44 2.28
C GLY A 100 -1.44 1.63 2.23
N MET A 101 -1.16 0.96 1.11
CA MET A 101 0.12 0.27 0.89
C MET A 101 1.28 1.25 0.99
N THR A 102 1.24 2.35 0.24
CA THR A 102 2.30 3.38 0.28
C THR A 102 2.51 3.91 1.70
N SER A 103 1.43 4.23 2.41
CA SER A 103 1.50 4.72 3.81
C SER A 103 2.09 3.66 4.75
N LEU A 104 1.75 2.38 4.57
CA LEU A 104 2.30 1.30 5.39
C LEU A 104 3.81 1.15 5.19
N LEU A 105 4.28 1.23 3.94
CA LEU A 105 5.70 1.10 3.61
C LEU A 105 6.57 2.16 4.31
N GLU A 106 6.05 3.36 4.55
CA GLU A 106 6.74 4.42 5.30
C GLU A 106 7.10 4.02 6.73
N PHE A 107 6.33 3.11 7.34
CA PHE A 107 6.53 2.61 8.69
C PHE A 107 7.41 1.37 8.75
N LEU A 108 7.80 0.77 7.63
CA LEU A 108 8.64 -0.44 7.61
C LEU A 108 10.12 -0.08 7.64
N GLU A 109 10.88 -0.75 8.51
CA GLU A 109 12.34 -0.85 8.37
C GLU A 109 12.71 -2.01 7.44
N GLY A 110 13.98 -2.05 7.01
CA GLY A 110 14.48 -3.03 6.03
C GLY A 110 14.04 -4.48 6.27
N PRO A 111 14.24 -5.07 7.47
CA PRO A 111 13.88 -6.46 7.72
C PRO A 111 12.36 -6.71 7.63
N ALA A 112 11.54 -5.84 8.25
CA ALA A 112 10.09 -5.94 8.14
C ALA A 112 9.59 -5.82 6.69
N PHE A 113 10.27 -5.02 5.89
CA PHE A 113 9.97 -4.86 4.48
C PHE A 113 10.31 -6.15 3.70
N GLU A 114 11.55 -6.61 3.80
CA GLU A 114 12.03 -7.76 3.03
C GLU A 114 11.28 -9.04 3.41
N GLU A 115 11.27 -9.39 4.69
CA GLU A 115 10.70 -10.65 5.19
C GLU A 115 9.17 -10.57 5.35
N GLY A 116 8.62 -9.38 5.54
CA GLY A 116 7.18 -9.19 5.80
C GLY A 116 6.35 -8.83 4.56
N ILE A 117 6.96 -8.31 3.50
CA ILE A 117 6.26 -7.94 2.26
C ILE A 117 6.86 -8.66 1.04
N LEU A 118 8.16 -8.54 0.79
CA LEU A 118 8.74 -9.03 -0.47
C LEU A 118 8.87 -10.54 -0.52
N GLU A 119 9.27 -11.21 0.57
CA GLU A 119 9.33 -12.67 0.61
C GLU A 119 7.95 -13.34 0.56
N PRO A 120 6.92 -12.88 1.29
CA PRO A 120 5.58 -13.45 1.18
C PRO A 120 4.87 -13.11 -0.13
N TYR A 121 5.22 -11.98 -0.76
CA TYR A 121 4.58 -11.47 -1.97
C TYR A 121 5.62 -11.06 -3.04
N PRO A 122 6.34 -12.02 -3.63
CA PRO A 122 7.41 -11.72 -4.60
C PRO A 122 6.92 -10.96 -5.84
N ILE A 123 5.64 -11.12 -6.18
CA ILE A 123 4.98 -10.41 -7.29
C ILE A 123 4.77 -8.91 -7.04
N PHE A 124 4.89 -8.43 -5.79
CA PHE A 124 4.46 -7.08 -5.43
C PHE A 124 5.21 -6.00 -6.20
N VAL A 125 6.54 -6.16 -6.37
CA VAL A 125 7.35 -5.21 -7.14
C VAL A 125 6.95 -5.20 -8.60
N ASP A 126 6.68 -6.37 -9.17
CA ASP A 126 6.28 -6.48 -10.57
C ASP A 126 4.89 -5.88 -10.80
N THR A 127 3.96 -6.08 -9.85
CA THR A 127 2.66 -5.41 -9.83
C THR A 127 2.82 -3.89 -9.85
N VAL A 128 3.67 -3.31 -9.00
CA VAL A 128 3.94 -1.87 -9.00
C VAL A 128 4.47 -1.41 -10.35
N LEU A 129 5.44 -2.12 -10.92
CA LEU A 129 6.06 -1.75 -12.20
C LEU A 129 5.11 -1.86 -13.39
N ASN A 130 4.20 -2.84 -13.38
CA ASN A 130 3.18 -2.99 -14.41
C ASN A 130 2.19 -1.80 -14.44
N HIS A 131 1.83 -1.26 -13.27
CA HIS A 131 0.95 -0.08 -13.21
C HIS A 131 1.68 1.21 -13.61
N ILE A 132 3.02 1.21 -13.58
CA ILE A 132 3.84 2.32 -14.07
C ILE A 132 4.04 2.24 -15.58
N SER A 133 4.19 1.04 -16.15
CA SER A 133 4.49 0.87 -17.57
C SER A 133 3.29 1.18 -18.50
N GLY A 134 2.06 1.05 -18.00
CA GLY A 134 0.83 1.30 -18.77
C GLY A 134 0.30 2.74 -18.71
N ASP A 135 -0.79 2.98 -19.44
CA ASP A 135 -1.68 4.15 -19.23
C ASP A 135 -2.71 3.85 -18.12
N SER A 136 -2.24 3.29 -16.99
CA SER A 136 -3.09 3.02 -15.84
C SER A 136 -3.56 4.35 -15.21
N PRO A 137 -4.84 4.47 -14.81
CA PRO A 137 -5.31 5.61 -14.02
C PRO A 137 -4.63 5.70 -12.64
N GLU A 138 -3.93 4.64 -12.24
CA GLU A 138 -3.25 4.50 -10.95
C GLU A 138 -1.75 4.78 -11.04
N PHE A 139 -1.26 5.21 -12.22
CA PHE A 139 0.15 5.49 -12.49
C PHE A 139 0.83 6.27 -11.36
N SER A 140 0.27 7.42 -10.98
CA SER A 140 0.85 8.31 -9.98
C SER A 140 0.89 7.68 -8.58
N LEU A 141 -0.06 6.80 -8.28
CA LEU A 141 -0.08 6.03 -7.02
C LEU A 141 0.99 4.94 -7.02
N ALA A 142 1.14 4.22 -8.13
CA ALA A 142 2.17 3.20 -8.30
C ALA A 142 3.58 3.80 -8.25
N VAL A 143 3.81 4.97 -8.87
CA VAL A 143 5.08 5.70 -8.78
C VAL A 143 5.40 6.10 -7.34
N ASN A 144 4.43 6.59 -6.56
CA ASN A 144 4.65 6.93 -5.16
C ASN A 144 4.99 5.69 -4.32
N CYS A 145 4.31 4.57 -4.56
CA CYS A 145 4.64 3.30 -3.94
C CYS A 145 6.07 2.85 -4.28
N LEU A 146 6.50 3.02 -5.55
CA LEU A 146 7.86 2.70 -5.99
C LEU A 146 8.91 3.60 -5.32
N LYS A 147 8.61 4.88 -5.12
CA LYS A 147 9.50 5.81 -4.39
C LYS A 147 9.76 5.31 -2.96
N GLU A 148 8.72 4.88 -2.25
CA GLU A 148 8.87 4.34 -0.89
C GLU A 148 9.62 2.98 -0.87
N LEU A 149 9.41 2.12 -1.86
CA LEU A 149 10.21 0.90 -2.06
C LEU A 149 11.71 1.21 -2.15
N PHE A 150 12.10 2.18 -2.99
CA PHE A 150 13.50 2.59 -3.14
C PHE A 150 14.07 3.30 -1.92
N LYS A 151 13.27 4.09 -1.21
CA LYS A 151 13.71 4.82 -0.02
C LYS A 151 14.15 3.88 1.10
N THR A 152 13.44 2.76 1.28
CA THR A 152 13.77 1.79 2.35
C THR A 152 14.79 0.74 1.90
N LEU A 153 14.69 0.23 0.68
CA LEU A 153 15.54 -0.89 0.21
C LEU A 153 16.70 -0.47 -0.69
N GLY A 154 16.65 0.74 -1.25
CA GLY A 154 17.64 1.23 -2.20
C GLY A 154 17.83 0.29 -3.38
N CYS A 155 19.07 0.03 -3.74
CA CYS A 155 19.41 -0.87 -4.84
C CYS A 155 19.16 -2.36 -4.54
N LYS A 156 18.90 -2.76 -3.29
CA LYS A 156 18.56 -4.16 -2.98
C LYS A 156 17.24 -4.58 -3.60
N LEU A 157 16.35 -3.62 -3.88
CA LEU A 157 15.10 -3.85 -4.60
C LEU A 157 15.33 -4.55 -5.94
N TRP A 158 16.44 -4.23 -6.63
CA TRP A 158 16.80 -4.83 -7.92
C TRP A 158 17.10 -6.33 -7.83
N LEU A 159 17.47 -6.83 -6.65
CA LEU A 159 17.72 -8.26 -6.42
C LEU A 159 16.44 -9.04 -6.10
N ARG A 160 15.33 -8.33 -5.83
CA ARG A 160 14.08 -8.92 -5.35
C ARG A 160 12.95 -8.88 -6.39
N SER A 161 13.07 -8.07 -7.45
CA SER A 161 12.14 -8.13 -8.59
C SER A 161 12.43 -9.36 -9.45
N THR A 162 11.40 -9.92 -10.08
CA THR A 162 11.58 -10.96 -11.10
C THR A 162 11.99 -10.35 -12.45
N LEU A 163 11.85 -9.04 -12.62
CA LEU A 163 12.25 -8.30 -13.81
C LEU A 163 13.76 -8.03 -13.80
N SER A 164 14.39 -8.09 -14.97
CA SER A 164 15.80 -7.74 -15.09
C SER A 164 16.02 -6.24 -14.85
N PRO A 165 17.20 -5.84 -14.32
CA PRO A 165 17.52 -4.42 -14.11
C PRO A 165 17.38 -3.57 -15.38
N SER A 166 17.64 -4.13 -16.55
CA SER A 166 17.49 -3.43 -17.84
C SER A 166 16.02 -3.18 -18.19
N VAL A 167 15.14 -4.17 -17.98
CA VAL A 167 13.69 -4.02 -18.21
C VAL A 167 13.14 -2.93 -17.32
N MET A 168 13.44 -2.98 -16.03
CA MET A 168 12.91 -2.03 -15.07
C MET A 168 13.48 -0.62 -15.27
N ARG A 169 14.77 -0.47 -15.61
CA ARG A 169 15.35 0.82 -16.04
C ARG A 169 14.63 1.36 -17.28
N ASN A 170 14.42 0.53 -18.29
CA ASN A 170 13.77 0.95 -19.53
C ASN A 170 12.29 1.31 -19.30
N THR A 171 11.60 0.60 -18.41
CA THR A 171 10.24 0.95 -17.97
C THR A 171 10.21 2.35 -17.39
N LEU A 172 11.12 2.66 -16.44
CA LEU A 172 11.17 3.97 -15.80
C LEU A 172 11.57 5.09 -16.78
N LEU A 173 12.63 4.88 -17.57
CA LEU A 173 13.07 5.84 -18.58
C LEU A 173 12.01 6.08 -19.65
N GLY A 174 11.29 5.03 -20.06
CA GLY A 174 10.18 5.13 -21.00
C GLY A 174 9.09 6.08 -20.52
N GLN A 175 8.90 6.19 -19.20
CA GLN A 175 7.91 7.12 -18.65
C GLN A 175 8.32 8.58 -18.75
N CYS A 176 9.61 8.89 -18.62
CA CYS A 176 10.15 10.25 -18.72
C CYS A 176 9.88 10.94 -20.07
N PHE A 177 9.57 10.17 -21.12
CA PHE A 177 9.28 10.68 -22.46
C PHE A 177 7.78 10.81 -22.78
N HIS A 178 6.90 10.58 -21.81
CA HIS A 178 5.46 10.80 -22.00
C HIS A 178 5.06 12.27 -21.88
N THR A 179 3.96 12.63 -22.54
CA THR A 179 3.44 14.01 -22.61
C THR A 179 2.56 14.41 -21.42
N ARG A 180 2.15 13.46 -20.56
CA ARG A 180 1.43 13.76 -19.31
C ARG A 180 2.42 14.24 -18.26
N ALA A 181 2.18 15.42 -17.68
CA ALA A 181 3.04 16.05 -16.67
C ALA A 181 3.39 15.12 -15.49
N GLU A 182 2.46 14.26 -15.08
CA GLU A 182 2.67 13.29 -14.00
C GLU A 182 3.71 12.21 -14.34
N LYS A 183 3.92 11.90 -15.63
CA LYS A 183 4.87 10.88 -16.10
C LYS A 183 6.29 11.43 -16.31
N ILE A 184 6.45 12.75 -16.34
CA ILE A 184 7.73 13.44 -16.58
C ILE A 184 8.58 13.55 -15.29
N HIS A 185 7.95 13.54 -14.10
CA HIS A 185 8.57 13.74 -12.78
C HIS A 185 8.92 12.44 -12.04
#